data_AF-A0A7X9TAQ7-F1
#
_entry.id   AF-A0A7X9TAQ7-F1
#
_cell.length_a   1.000
_cell.length_b   1.000
_cell.length_c   1.000
_cell.angle_alpha   90.00
_cell.angle_beta   90.00
_cell.angle_gamma   90.00
#
_symmetry.space_group_name_H-M   'P 1'
#
loop_
_entity.id
_entity.type
_entity.pdbx_description
1 polymer ?
#
loop_
_entity_poly.entity_id
_entity_poly.type
_entity_poly.pdbx_seq_one_letter_code
_entity_poly.pdbx_strand_id
1 'polypeptide(L)'
;MVAGYAWKWVTKDKNDDPNLYDIEIDGLKIRWNRKPENWVDPDLSYDGSTEKIVVNRASYFDVNGKKTASEKDLAEYVRHIYYVLLTRGILGTHFFVCDGALRAHLRQHFA
;
A
#
# COMPACT_ATOMS: atom_id res chain seq x y z
N MET A 1 26.32 6.97 0.98
CA MET A 1 26.16 6.03 2.13
C MET A 1 24.66 5.88 2.38
N VAL A 2 24.07 4.73 2.10
CA VAL A 2 22.65 4.45 2.44
C VAL A 2 22.69 3.64 3.73
N ALA A 3 22.26 4.24 4.84
CA ALA A 3 22.03 3.50 6.07
C ALA A 3 20.59 2.99 6.02
N GLY A 4 20.42 1.72 5.63
CA GLY A 4 19.13 1.04 5.75
C GLY A 4 18.92 0.65 7.20
N TYR A 5 18.03 1.35 7.90
CA TYR A 5 17.54 0.91 9.21
C TYR A 5 16.28 0.08 8.98
N ALA A 6 16.28 -1.16 9.47
CA ALA A 6 15.13 -2.03 9.44
C ALA A 6 14.79 -2.46 10.87
N TRP A 7 13.52 -2.32 11.26
CA TRP A 7 13.03 -2.80 12.53
C TRP A 7 12.62 -4.27 12.45
N LYS A 8 12.86 -5.03 13.52
CA LYS A 8 12.40 -6.41 13.64
C LYS A 8 10.87 -6.46 13.69
N TRP A 9 10.25 -7.36 12.94
CA TRP A 9 8.80 -7.57 12.97
C TRP A 9 8.41 -8.43 14.18
N VAL A 10 8.35 -7.81 15.36
CA VAL A 10 8.06 -8.47 16.63
C VAL A 10 6.58 -8.82 16.80
N THR A 11 5.68 -8.10 16.09
CA THR A 11 4.22 -8.33 16.16
C THR A 11 3.72 -9.44 15.25
N LYS A 12 4.55 -9.95 14.33
CA LYS A 12 4.14 -10.87 13.24
C LYS A 12 3.24 -12.02 13.73
N ASP A 13 3.65 -12.71 14.79
CA ASP A 13 2.95 -13.86 15.37
C ASP A 13 2.23 -13.52 16.69
N LYS A 14 2.18 -12.22 17.05
CA LYS A 14 1.67 -11.71 18.34
C LYS A 14 0.69 -10.56 18.11
N ASN A 15 -0.19 -10.70 17.13
CA ASN A 15 -1.07 -9.63 16.68
C ASN A 15 -2.08 -9.18 17.74
N ASP A 16 -2.46 -10.07 18.65
CA ASP A 16 -3.49 -9.83 19.67
C ASP A 16 -2.98 -9.08 20.90
N ASP A 17 -1.65 -8.96 21.09
CA ASP A 17 -1.08 -8.19 22.18
C ASP A 17 -1.17 -6.70 21.85
N PRO A 18 -1.98 -5.88 22.55
CA PRO A 18 -2.15 -4.46 22.25
C PRO A 18 -0.93 -3.60 22.61
N ASN A 19 0.00 -4.11 23.43
CA ASN A 19 1.14 -3.34 23.94
C ASN A 19 2.42 -3.51 23.10
N LEU A 20 2.38 -4.36 22.08
CA LEU A 20 3.53 -4.66 21.24
C LEU A 20 3.59 -3.76 19.99
N TYR A 21 4.78 -3.28 19.64
CA TYR A 21 5.00 -2.40 18.48
C TYR A 21 6.29 -2.78 17.77
N ASP A 22 6.35 -2.57 16.47
CA ASP A 22 7.51 -2.93 15.65
C ASP A 22 8.51 -1.78 15.52
N ILE A 23 8.00 -0.56 15.42
CA ILE A 23 8.78 0.65 15.18
C ILE A 23 8.52 1.62 16.33
N GLU A 24 9.59 2.08 16.97
CA GLU A 24 9.55 3.18 17.94
C GLU A 24 10.56 4.25 17.53
N ILE A 25 10.07 5.46 17.25
CA ILE A 25 10.87 6.63 16.89
C ILE A 25 10.23 7.84 17.58
N ASP A 26 10.98 8.57 18.40
CA ASP A 26 10.51 9.79 19.08
C ASP A 26 9.18 9.62 19.85
N GLY A 27 9.00 8.46 20.49
CA GLY A 27 7.77 8.11 21.22
C GLY A 27 6.59 7.71 20.34
N LEU A 28 6.71 7.79 19.01
CA LEU A 28 5.75 7.24 18.07
C LEU A 28 5.93 5.73 17.98
N LYS A 29 4.87 4.99 18.31
CA LYS A 29 4.85 3.52 18.32
C LYS A 29 3.96 3.00 17.20
N ILE A 30 4.56 2.32 16.23
CA ILE A 30 3.90 1.86 15.00
C ILE A 30 4.09 0.35 14.84
N ARG A 31 3.11 -0.31 14.21
CA ARG A 31 3.22 -1.70 13.76
C ARG A 31 3.46 -1.76 12.26
N TRP A 32 4.25 -2.73 11.82
CA TRP A 32 4.33 -3.05 10.39
C TRP A 32 2.94 -3.41 9.86
N ASN A 33 2.73 -3.13 8.57
CA ASN A 33 1.49 -3.51 7.94
C ASN A 33 1.31 -5.04 8.00
N ARG A 34 0.12 -5.50 8.38
CA ARG A 34 -0.15 -6.88 8.82
C ARG A 34 -0.09 -7.92 7.70
N LYS A 35 0.08 -7.52 6.44
CA LYS A 35 0.08 -8.42 5.28
C LYS A 35 1.47 -8.48 4.63
N PRO A 36 2.20 -9.61 4.78
CA PRO A 36 3.52 -9.81 4.15
C PRO A 36 3.43 -10.07 2.64
N GLU A 37 2.24 -10.36 2.12
CA GLU A 37 2.00 -10.71 0.73
C GLU A 37 1.20 -9.60 0.04
N ASN A 38 1.60 -9.27 -1.19
CA ASN A 38 0.92 -8.31 -2.08
C ASN A 38 0.80 -6.90 -1.49
N TRP A 39 1.94 -6.24 -1.26
CA TRP A 39 1.99 -4.80 -0.91
C TRP A 39 1.22 -3.91 -1.91
N VAL A 40 0.96 -4.41 -3.13
CA VAL A 40 0.18 -3.81 -4.21
C VAL A 40 -0.51 -4.93 -5.02
N ASP A 41 -1.52 -5.62 -4.46
CA ASP A 41 -2.48 -6.46 -5.23
C ASP A 41 -3.54 -7.12 -4.33
N PRO A 42 -4.77 -7.46 -4.81
CA PRO A 42 -5.43 -7.15 -6.08
C PRO A 42 -6.42 -5.99 -5.99
N ASP A 43 -6.14 -4.97 -5.18
CA ASP A 43 -7.03 -3.82 -4.94
C ASP A 43 -6.98 -2.76 -6.05
N LEU A 44 -5.98 -2.75 -6.92
CA LEU A 44 -5.93 -1.94 -8.14
C LEU A 44 -5.82 -2.82 -9.39
N SER A 45 -6.60 -2.51 -10.41
CA SER A 45 -6.48 -3.06 -11.76
C SER A 45 -6.65 -1.94 -12.78
N TYR A 46 -6.41 -2.25 -14.06
CA TYR A 46 -6.58 -1.32 -15.16
C TYR A 46 -7.62 -1.85 -16.13
N ASP A 47 -8.70 -1.09 -16.30
CA ASP A 47 -9.72 -1.38 -17.29
C ASP A 47 -9.32 -0.73 -18.62
N GLY A 48 -8.87 -1.55 -19.57
CA GLY A 48 -8.49 -1.10 -20.90
C GLY A 48 -9.65 -0.61 -21.77
N SER A 49 -10.90 -0.88 -21.39
CA SER A 49 -12.09 -0.38 -22.10
C SER A 49 -12.46 1.04 -21.69
N THR A 50 -12.22 1.40 -20.42
CA THR A 50 -12.51 2.73 -19.87
C THR A 50 -11.26 3.60 -19.67
N GLU A 51 -10.08 3.05 -19.97
CA GLU A 51 -8.75 3.65 -19.76
C GLU A 51 -8.52 4.17 -18.34
N LYS A 52 -9.11 3.50 -17.35
CA LYS A 52 -9.09 3.92 -15.95
C LYS A 52 -8.51 2.85 -15.05
N ILE A 53 -7.77 3.33 -14.05
CA ILE A 53 -7.41 2.52 -12.90
C ILE A 53 -8.67 2.30 -12.06
N VAL A 54 -9.03 1.04 -11.86
CA VAL A 54 -10.21 0.60 -11.12
C VAL A 54 -9.79 -0.01 -9.79
N VAL A 55 -10.57 0.25 -8.74
CA VAL A 55 -10.34 -0.36 -7.42
C VAL A 55 -11.20 -1.59 -7.26
N ASN A 56 -10.57 -2.71 -6.93
CA ASN A 56 -11.27 -3.92 -6.56
C ASN A 56 -11.61 -3.88 -5.06
N ARG A 57 -12.87 -3.56 -4.76
CA ARG A 57 -13.37 -3.48 -3.39
C ARG A 57 -13.21 -4.82 -2.64
N ALA A 58 -13.32 -5.98 -3.29
CA ALA A 58 -13.15 -7.26 -2.61
C ALA A 58 -11.75 -7.39 -1.99
N SER A 59 -10.76 -6.87 -2.70
CA SER A 59 -9.34 -6.89 -2.37
C SER A 59 -8.86 -5.76 -1.45
N TYR A 60 -9.67 -4.72 -1.22
CA TYR A 60 -9.28 -3.61 -0.34
C TYR A 60 -9.55 -3.93 1.13
N PHE A 61 -8.55 -4.24 1.96
CA PHE A 61 -8.80 -4.80 3.30
C PHE A 61 -8.92 -3.78 4.45
N ASP A 62 -8.84 -2.47 4.18
CA ASP A 62 -9.05 -1.47 5.23
C ASP A 62 -10.53 -1.45 5.65
N VAL A 63 -10.79 -1.96 6.85
CA VAL A 63 -12.14 -2.12 7.41
C VAL A 63 -12.82 -0.76 7.62
N ASN A 64 -12.06 0.28 7.95
CA ASN A 64 -12.61 1.60 8.20
C ASN A 64 -12.96 2.29 6.88
N GLY A 65 -12.04 2.26 5.91
CA GLY A 65 -12.28 2.77 4.56
C GLY A 65 -13.40 2.02 3.84
N LYS A 66 -13.54 0.70 4.02
CA LYS A 66 -14.65 -0.07 3.42
C LYS A 66 -16.03 0.27 3.97
N LYS A 67 -16.14 0.67 5.24
CA LYS A 67 -17.45 0.86 5.89
C LYS A 67 -18.13 2.17 5.51
N THR A 68 -17.35 3.21 5.22
CA THR A 68 -17.86 4.58 5.04
C THR A 68 -17.71 5.12 3.63
N ALA A 69 -16.88 4.51 2.77
CA ALA A 69 -16.55 5.05 1.45
C ALA A 69 -17.44 4.51 0.32
N SER A 70 -17.90 5.41 -0.55
CA SER A 70 -18.42 5.08 -1.88
C SER A 70 -17.30 4.52 -2.78
N GLU A 71 -17.61 3.96 -3.94
CA GLU A 71 -16.58 3.47 -4.87
C GLU A 71 -15.61 4.56 -5.34
N LYS A 72 -16.13 5.78 -5.55
CA LYS A 72 -15.32 6.93 -5.94
C LYS A 72 -14.37 7.35 -4.82
N ASP A 73 -14.87 7.44 -3.59
CA ASP A 73 -14.06 7.80 -2.42
C ASP A 73 -12.97 6.75 -2.19
N LEU A 74 -13.30 5.47 -2.39
CA LEU A 74 -12.35 4.39 -2.25
C LEU A 74 -11.21 4.49 -3.28
N ALA A 75 -11.53 4.81 -4.53
CA ALA A 75 -10.53 5.06 -5.57
C ALA A 75 -9.62 6.25 -5.22
N GLU A 76 -10.17 7.31 -4.64
CA GLU A 76 -9.37 8.45 -4.18
C GLU A 76 -8.47 8.10 -2.99
N TYR A 77 -8.96 7.34 -2.01
CA TYR A 77 -8.16 6.90 -0.86
C TYR A 77 -6.96 6.07 -1.30
N VAL A 78 -7.20 5.07 -2.15
CA VAL A 78 -6.14 4.22 -2.66
C VAL A 78 -5.12 5.06 -3.44
N ARG A 79 -5.57 5.98 -4.31
CA ARG A 79 -4.68 6.90 -5.02
C ARG A 79 -3.84 7.77 -4.07
N HIS A 80 -4.43 8.33 -3.02
CA HIS A 80 -3.71 9.15 -2.04
C HIS A 80 -2.68 8.35 -1.25
N ILE A 81 -2.99 7.10 -0.89
CA ILE A 81 -2.02 6.20 -0.23
C ILE A 81 -0.80 6.03 -1.14
N TYR A 82 -1.00 5.67 -2.41
CA TYR A 82 0.09 5.49 -3.36
C TYR A 82 0.85 6.80 -3.62
N TYR A 83 0.16 7.94 -3.73
CA TYR A 83 0.82 9.24 -3.83
C TYR A 83 1.77 9.49 -2.65
N VAL A 84 1.32 9.28 -1.42
CA VAL A 84 2.15 9.45 -0.22
C VAL A 84 3.32 8.47 -0.22
N LEU A 85 3.10 7.19 -0.54
CA LEU A 85 4.17 6.19 -0.53
C LEU A 85 5.24 6.49 -1.58
N LEU A 86 4.83 6.82 -2.80
CA LEU A 86 5.74 7.06 -3.92
C LEU A 86 6.54 8.35 -3.75
N THR A 87 5.95 9.40 -3.16
CA THR A 87 6.61 10.70 -2.97
C THR A 87 7.55 10.75 -1.77
N ARG A 88 7.54 9.75 -0.88
CA ARG A 88 8.45 9.69 0.27
C ARG A 88 9.84 9.11 -0.04
N GLY A 89 10.02 8.49 -1.20
CA GLY A 89 11.32 7.97 -1.63
C GLY A 89 12.21 9.06 -2.23
N ILE A 90 13.27 9.48 -1.51
CA ILE A 90 14.20 10.54 -1.97
C ILE A 90 15.00 10.10 -3.20
N LEU A 91 15.37 8.81 -3.27
CA LEU A 91 16.17 8.24 -4.37
C LEU A 91 15.33 7.41 -5.35
N GLY A 92 14.00 7.55 -5.26
CA GLY A 92 13.04 6.71 -5.99
C GLY A 92 12.48 5.57 -5.15
N THR A 93 11.40 4.98 -5.66
CA THR A 93 10.63 3.92 -5.01
C THR A 93 10.46 2.77 -6.00
N HIS A 94 10.68 1.53 -5.55
CA HIS A 94 10.36 0.37 -6.37
C HIS A 94 8.87 0.03 -6.19
N PHE A 95 8.16 -0.07 -7.31
CA PHE A 95 6.74 -0.38 -7.33
C PHE A 95 6.52 -1.76 -7.94
N PHE A 96 6.04 -2.71 -7.14
CA PHE A 96 5.69 -4.05 -7.62
C PHE A 96 4.24 -4.05 -8.07
N VAL A 97 3.96 -4.45 -9.31
CA VAL A 97 2.58 -4.48 -9.87
C VAL A 97 2.32 -5.87 -10.42
N CYS A 98 1.35 -6.56 -9.84
CA CYS A 98 0.98 -7.91 -10.25
C CYS A 98 0.01 -7.92 -11.44
N ASP A 99 -0.96 -6.99 -11.49
CA ASP A 99 -1.88 -6.85 -12.62
C ASP A 99 -1.12 -6.47 -13.90
N GLY A 100 -1.24 -7.31 -14.93
CA GLY A 100 -0.47 -7.18 -16.16
C GLY A 100 -0.84 -5.94 -16.97
N ALA A 101 -2.13 -5.57 -17.01
CA ALA A 101 -2.62 -4.42 -17.76
C ALA A 101 -2.19 -3.11 -17.09
N LEU A 102 -2.36 -3.03 -15.76
CA LEU A 102 -1.91 -1.91 -14.95
C LEU A 102 -0.39 -1.74 -15.03
N ARG A 103 0.36 -2.84 -14.98
CA ARG A 103 1.83 -2.80 -15.15
C ARG A 103 2.21 -2.27 -16.52
N ALA A 104 1.55 -2.71 -17.59
CA ALA A 104 1.82 -2.26 -18.95
C ALA A 104 1.51 -0.76 -19.13
N HIS A 105 0.39 -0.30 -18.57
CA HIS A 105 0.02 1.12 -18.57
C HIS A 105 1.04 1.97 -17.78
N LEU A 106 1.33 1.58 -16.53
CA LEU A 106 2.26 2.31 -15.67
C LEU A 106 3.68 2.37 -16.23
N ARG A 107 4.16 1.28 -16.86
CA ARG A 107 5.50 1.22 -17.47
C ARG A 107 5.74 2.32 -18.51
N GLN A 108 4.70 2.89 -19.11
CA GLN A 108 4.83 4.00 -20.06
C GLN A 108 5.24 5.32 -19.38
N HIS A 109 5.05 5.42 -18.06
CA HIS A 109 5.35 6.60 -17.26
C HIS A 109 6.62 6.47 -16.41
N PHE A 110 7.16 5.26 -16.28
CA PHE A 110 8.43 5.01 -15.59
C PHE A 110 9.59 4.97 -16.60
N ALA A 111 10.68 5.68 -16.29
CA ALA A 111 11.89 5.75 -17.11
C ALA A 111 12.77 4.49 -16.99
#